data_AF-A0AAJ8BH45-F1
#
_entry.id   AF-A0AAJ8BH45-F1
#
_cell.length_a   1.000
_cell.length_b   1.000
_cell.length_c   1.000
_cell.angle_alpha   90.00
_cell.angle_beta   90.00
_cell.angle_gamma   90.00
#
_symmetry.space_group_name_H-M   'P 1'
#
loop_
_entity.id
_entity.type
_entity.pdbx_description
1 polymer ?
#
loop_
_entity_poly.entity_id
_entity_poly.type
_entity_poly.pdbx_seq_one_letter_code
_entity_poly.pdbx_strand_id
1 'polypeptide(L)'
;MVTTGDCRWLTENEVDTNPPLCSLAVTTLGWTYHYSNKAMDWAQARQFCQENYTDMVVIQSQRENDHLVSLLPNRISSPYYWIGITKNHKNETWRWIGNNSTWIGNQSWAEDEPNNNYSNEFCVEIYVNKGKNRGKWNDEKCSNPKYAVCYKSQCTESSCVRGTCHETIENTTCLCEPGFKGDRCQTGSSAITCGATGVWSGPRPTCTIYKQALMAVSGCGAVSAFCCICLCWMKHRKRKKLTQVRQPEEVTSPFSEVQG
;
A
#
# COMPACT_ATOMS: atom_id res chain seq x y z
N MET A 1 -39.43 25.13 -1.54
CA MET A 1 -39.36 24.08 -2.58
C MET A 1 -37.93 24.01 -3.05
N VAL A 2 -37.18 23.01 -2.60
CA VAL A 2 -35.79 22.79 -3.02
C VAL A 2 -35.85 21.76 -4.13
N THR A 3 -35.59 22.19 -5.36
CA THR A 3 -35.50 21.31 -6.52
C THR A 3 -34.24 20.46 -6.40
N THR A 4 -34.41 19.15 -6.51
CA THR A 4 -33.35 18.14 -6.52
C THR A 4 -32.39 18.42 -7.68
N GLY A 5 -31.13 18.69 -7.36
CA GLY A 5 -30.06 18.80 -8.36
C GLY A 5 -29.75 17.42 -8.94
N ASP A 6 -29.89 17.30 -10.26
CA ASP A 6 -29.56 16.11 -11.03
C ASP A 6 -28.06 15.79 -10.94
N CYS A 7 -27.73 14.66 -10.32
CA CYS A 7 -26.43 14.02 -10.51
C CYS A 7 -26.42 13.33 -11.90
N ARG A 8 -26.08 14.08 -12.95
CA ARG A 8 -25.87 13.52 -14.29
C ARG A 8 -24.46 12.95 -14.38
N TRP A 9 -24.34 11.65 -14.63
CA TRP A 9 -23.07 11.03 -15.04
C TRP A 9 -22.65 11.64 -16.38
N LEU A 10 -21.41 12.13 -16.45
CA LEU A 10 -20.80 12.50 -17.73
C LEU A 10 -20.71 11.22 -18.57
N THR A 11 -21.49 11.14 -19.63
CA THR A 11 -21.38 10.10 -20.65
C THR A 11 -20.05 10.28 -21.36
N GLU A 12 -19.27 9.20 -21.48
CA GLU A 12 -18.04 9.09 -22.28
C GLU A 12 -18.28 9.69 -23.68
N ASN A 13 -17.70 10.87 -23.96
CA ASN A 13 -17.42 11.37 -25.32
C ASN A 13 -16.55 12.65 -25.34
N GLU A 14 -15.61 12.80 -24.41
CA GLU A 14 -14.43 13.66 -24.62
C GLU A 14 -13.19 12.82 -24.38
N VAL A 15 -12.68 12.22 -25.47
CA VAL A 15 -11.32 11.72 -25.52
C VAL A 15 -10.42 12.94 -25.58
N ASP A 16 -9.89 13.36 -24.44
CA ASP A 16 -8.77 14.30 -24.38
C ASP A 16 -7.55 13.62 -25.03
N THR A 17 -7.16 14.09 -26.21
CA THR A 17 -6.09 13.52 -27.05
C THR A 17 -4.69 13.95 -26.64
N ASN A 18 -4.49 14.46 -25.43
CA ASN A 18 -3.15 14.73 -24.91
C ASN A 18 -2.79 13.81 -23.74
N PRO A 19 -1.89 12.82 -23.94
CA PRO A 19 -1.40 12.04 -22.81
C PRO A 19 -0.49 12.94 -21.94
N PRO A 20 -0.73 13.06 -20.62
CA PRO A 20 0.30 13.56 -19.74
C PRO A 20 1.48 12.56 -19.77
N LEU A 21 2.58 13.03 -20.34
CA LEU A 21 3.91 12.45 -20.26
C LEU A 21 4.30 12.25 -18.79
N CYS A 22 4.17 11.01 -18.31
CA CYS A 22 4.99 10.31 -17.30
C CYS A 22 4.16 9.20 -16.64
N SER A 23 3.83 8.14 -17.38
CA SER A 23 3.64 6.84 -16.73
C SER A 23 5.04 6.26 -16.49
N LEU A 24 5.61 6.56 -15.32
CA LEU A 24 6.58 5.61 -14.77
C LEU A 24 5.80 4.31 -14.65
N ALA A 25 6.12 3.31 -15.47
CA ALA A 25 5.67 1.96 -15.19
C ALA A 25 6.15 1.69 -13.76
N VAL A 26 5.23 1.77 -12.79
CA VAL A 26 5.49 1.29 -11.44
C VAL A 26 5.75 -0.18 -11.66
N THR A 27 7.00 -0.58 -11.64
CA THR A 27 7.37 -1.99 -11.62
C THR A 27 6.72 -2.54 -10.36
N THR A 28 5.57 -3.19 -10.50
CA THR A 28 4.89 -3.87 -9.41
C THR A 28 5.74 -5.07 -9.07
N LEU A 29 6.67 -4.90 -8.15
CA LEU A 29 7.41 -6.02 -7.60
C LEU A 29 6.42 -6.77 -6.71
N GLY A 30 6.13 -8.03 -7.05
CA GLY A 30 5.40 -8.92 -6.16
C GLY A 30 6.19 -9.20 -4.88
N TRP A 31 5.73 -10.14 -4.06
CA TRP A 31 6.47 -10.56 -2.88
C TRP A 31 7.89 -11.04 -3.21
N THR A 32 8.79 -10.87 -2.25
CA THR A 32 10.20 -11.28 -2.37
C THR A 32 10.53 -12.44 -1.44
N TYR A 33 11.41 -13.34 -1.88
CA TYR A 33 11.82 -14.50 -1.09
C TYR A 33 13.14 -14.26 -0.38
N HIS A 34 13.19 -14.72 0.87
CA HIS A 34 14.37 -14.62 1.73
C HIS A 34 14.58 -15.96 2.44
N TYR A 35 15.80 -16.21 2.91
CA TYR A 35 16.10 -17.45 3.61
C TYR A 35 17.05 -17.23 4.77
N SER A 36 17.01 -18.13 5.76
CA SER A 36 17.92 -18.06 6.91
C SER A 36 19.33 -18.55 6.56
N ASN A 37 20.32 -18.09 7.33
CA ASN A 37 21.70 -18.60 7.28
C ASN A 37 22.01 -19.65 8.36
N LYS A 38 21.02 -19.97 9.20
CA LYS A 38 21.12 -20.99 10.25
C LYS A 38 19.94 -21.95 10.13
N ALA A 39 20.20 -23.23 10.36
CA ALA A 39 19.16 -24.23 10.46
C ALA A 39 18.46 -24.14 11.83
N MET A 40 17.16 -24.41 11.85
CA MET A 40 16.28 -24.30 13.02
C MET A 40 15.08 -25.25 12.87
N ASP A 41 14.36 -25.49 13.97
CA ASP A 41 13.10 -26.22 13.88
C ASP A 41 12.02 -25.40 13.15
N TRP A 42 10.90 -26.03 12.78
CA TRP A 42 9.89 -25.37 11.96
C TRP A 42 9.21 -24.20 12.69
N ALA A 43 8.99 -24.30 14.00
CA ALA A 43 8.37 -23.22 14.77
C ALA A 43 9.29 -22.00 14.87
N GLN A 44 10.58 -22.24 15.10
CA GLN A 44 11.63 -21.22 15.06
C GLN A 44 11.78 -20.62 13.66
N ALA A 45 11.66 -21.43 12.60
CA ALA A 45 11.68 -20.94 11.22
C ALA A 45 10.54 -19.97 10.95
N ARG A 46 9.34 -20.29 11.45
CA ARG A 46 8.20 -19.38 11.37
C ARG A 46 8.46 -18.09 12.11
N GLN A 47 8.89 -18.18 13.37
CA GLN A 47 9.20 -17.02 14.19
C GLN A 47 10.25 -16.13 13.51
N PHE A 48 11.34 -16.71 13.00
CA PHE A 48 12.36 -16.00 12.24
C PHE A 48 11.76 -15.23 11.05
N CYS A 49 10.87 -15.87 10.28
CA CYS A 49 10.23 -15.21 9.15
C CYS A 49 9.29 -14.08 9.56
N GLN A 50 8.55 -14.22 10.65
CA GLN A 50 7.64 -13.18 11.16
C GLN A 50 8.39 -12.01 11.80
N GLU A 51 9.56 -12.25 12.39
CA GLU A 51 10.39 -11.20 13.00
C GLU A 51 11.15 -10.37 11.94
N ASN A 52 11.52 -10.97 10.81
CA ASN A 52 12.39 -10.34 9.82
C ASN A 52 11.69 -9.98 8.50
N TYR A 53 10.56 -10.64 8.19
CA TYR A 53 9.83 -10.53 6.93
C TYR A 53 8.30 -10.55 7.20
N THR A 54 7.49 -11.14 6.31
CA THR A 54 6.04 -11.25 6.51
C THR A 54 5.66 -12.56 7.22
N ASP A 55 5.93 -13.71 6.61
CA ASP A 55 5.79 -15.04 7.23
C ASP A 55 6.59 -16.06 6.39
N MET A 56 6.49 -17.35 6.71
CA MET A 56 7.05 -18.43 5.89
C MET A 56 6.37 -18.51 4.53
N VAL A 57 7.13 -18.93 3.51
CA VAL A 57 6.66 -18.96 2.13
C VAL A 57 5.37 -19.77 1.94
N VAL A 58 4.46 -19.20 1.14
CA VAL A 58 3.27 -19.87 0.61
C VAL A 58 3.50 -20.11 -0.87
N ILE A 59 3.33 -21.34 -1.37
CA ILE A 59 3.57 -21.64 -2.79
C ILE A 59 2.23 -21.83 -3.49
N GLN A 60 1.90 -20.92 -4.41
CA GLN A 60 0.59 -20.85 -5.06
C GLN A 60 0.55 -21.59 -6.40
N SER A 61 1.71 -21.88 -7.01
CA SER A 61 1.79 -22.55 -8.32
C SER A 61 3.10 -23.31 -8.51
N GLN A 62 3.15 -24.23 -9.49
CA GLN A 62 4.39 -24.91 -9.85
C GLN A 62 5.46 -23.93 -10.35
N ARG A 63 5.06 -22.90 -11.11
CA ARG A 63 5.98 -21.84 -11.55
C ARG A 63 6.66 -21.15 -10.37
N GLU A 64 5.91 -20.93 -9.30
CA GLU A 64 6.43 -20.33 -8.07
C GLU A 64 7.38 -21.26 -7.33
N ASN A 65 7.02 -22.53 -7.22
CA ASN A 65 7.89 -23.56 -6.67
C ASN A 65 9.25 -23.58 -7.39
N ASP A 66 9.22 -23.59 -8.73
CA ASP A 66 10.44 -23.66 -9.55
C ASP A 66 11.28 -22.39 -9.43
N HIS A 67 10.63 -21.22 -9.41
CA HIS A 67 11.31 -19.96 -9.18
C HIS A 67 11.98 -19.93 -7.79
N LEU A 68 11.27 -20.35 -6.74
CA LEU A 68 11.82 -20.42 -5.40
C LEU A 68 13.07 -21.32 -5.33
N VAL A 69 12.97 -22.52 -5.91
CA VAL A 69 14.08 -23.50 -5.97
C VAL A 69 15.28 -22.94 -6.74
N SER A 70 15.07 -22.05 -7.72
CA SER A 70 16.15 -21.40 -8.45
C SER A 70 16.94 -20.38 -7.60
N LEU A 71 16.29 -19.78 -6.59
CA LEU A 71 16.90 -18.78 -5.70
C LEU A 71 17.62 -19.40 -4.50
N LEU A 72 17.18 -20.57 -4.04
CA LEU A 72 17.69 -21.19 -2.82
C LEU A 72 19.06 -21.85 -3.05
N PRO A 73 20.08 -21.50 -2.23
CA PRO A 73 21.40 -22.09 -2.38
C PRO A 73 21.42 -23.54 -1.91
N ASN A 74 22.13 -24.39 -2.66
CA ASN A 74 22.42 -25.74 -2.22
C ASN A 74 23.35 -25.72 -1.00
N ARG A 75 23.02 -26.46 0.05
CA ARG A 75 23.80 -26.55 1.30
C ARG A 75 24.31 -27.99 1.49
N ILE A 76 25.45 -28.15 2.16
CA ILE A 76 26.08 -29.48 2.33
C ILE A 76 25.48 -30.23 3.53
N SER A 77 25.34 -29.57 4.69
CA SER A 77 25.00 -30.22 5.97
C SER A 77 23.50 -30.37 6.25
N SER A 78 22.68 -29.42 5.79
CA SER A 78 21.21 -29.48 5.85
C SER A 78 20.71 -28.89 4.53
N PRO A 79 20.66 -29.66 3.44
CA PRO A 79 20.40 -29.13 2.10
C PRO A 79 19.01 -28.54 1.90
N TYR A 80 18.10 -28.68 2.86
CA TYR A 80 16.67 -28.47 2.66
C TYR A 80 16.15 -27.32 3.52
N TYR A 81 14.98 -26.83 3.12
CA TYR A 81 14.41 -25.63 3.69
C TYR A 81 12.95 -25.86 4.10
N TRP A 82 12.57 -25.31 5.25
CA TRP A 82 11.20 -25.27 5.72
C TRP A 82 10.35 -24.31 4.89
N ILE A 83 9.17 -24.78 4.49
CA ILE A 83 8.13 -23.98 3.82
C ILE A 83 6.89 -23.88 4.71
N GLY A 84 6.04 -22.88 4.45
CA GLY A 84 4.92 -22.49 5.31
C GLY A 84 3.68 -23.39 5.21
N ILE A 85 3.84 -24.69 4.97
CA ILE A 85 2.74 -25.65 4.91
C ILE A 85 2.88 -26.68 6.03
N THR A 86 1.75 -26.96 6.70
CA THR A 86 1.70 -27.80 7.89
C THR A 86 0.33 -28.47 8.04
N LYS A 87 0.21 -29.44 8.94
CA LYS A 87 -1.06 -30.04 9.39
C LYS A 87 -0.93 -30.36 10.88
N ASN A 88 -2.01 -30.33 11.66
CA ASN A 88 -1.89 -30.62 13.11
C ASN A 88 -2.05 -32.11 13.41
N HIS A 89 -2.68 -32.85 12.50
CA HIS A 89 -2.97 -34.26 12.68
C HIS A 89 -2.89 -35.03 11.36
N LYS A 90 -2.68 -36.35 11.43
CA LYS A 90 -2.50 -37.23 10.26
C LYS A 90 -3.68 -37.18 9.27
N ASN A 91 -4.89 -37.01 9.77
CA ASN A 91 -6.12 -37.02 8.97
C ASN A 91 -6.57 -35.64 8.52
N GLU A 92 -5.78 -34.60 8.78
CA GLU A 92 -6.06 -33.24 8.32
C GLU A 92 -5.46 -32.98 6.94
N THR A 93 -6.02 -31.99 6.26
CA THR A 93 -5.47 -31.47 5.02
C THR A 93 -4.27 -30.57 5.30
N TRP A 94 -3.34 -30.53 4.34
CA TRP A 94 -2.22 -29.59 4.39
C TRP A 94 -2.70 -28.15 4.23
N ARG A 95 -2.24 -27.25 5.11
CA ARG A 95 -2.64 -25.84 5.14
C ARG A 95 -1.44 -24.93 5.11
N TRP A 96 -1.57 -23.85 4.34
CA TRP A 96 -0.61 -22.76 4.28
C TRP A 96 -0.84 -21.81 5.44
N ILE A 97 0.20 -21.57 6.25
CA ILE A 97 0.09 -20.70 7.41
C ILE A 97 0.09 -19.21 7.07
N GLY A 98 0.71 -18.80 5.96
CA GLY A 98 0.81 -17.39 5.57
C GLY A 98 -0.49 -16.78 5.06
N ASN A 99 -1.37 -17.57 4.44
CA ASN A 99 -2.67 -17.09 3.91
C ASN A 99 -3.87 -17.94 4.34
N ASN A 100 -3.68 -18.88 5.27
CA ASN A 100 -4.72 -19.76 5.82
C ASN A 100 -5.45 -20.63 4.79
N SER A 101 -4.89 -20.79 3.58
CA SER A 101 -5.49 -21.58 2.50
C SER A 101 -5.16 -23.07 2.62
N THR A 102 -6.02 -23.91 2.03
CA THR A 102 -5.80 -25.37 1.95
C THR A 102 -5.05 -25.70 0.67
N TRP A 103 -4.07 -26.59 0.74
CA TRP A 103 -3.36 -27.07 -0.44
C TRP A 103 -4.25 -28.04 -1.26
N ILE A 104 -4.23 -27.85 -2.58
CA ILE A 104 -5.07 -28.59 -3.55
C ILE A 104 -4.25 -29.19 -4.71
N GLY A 105 -2.92 -29.15 -4.64
CA GLY A 105 -2.03 -29.64 -5.70
C GLY A 105 -1.89 -31.16 -5.73
N ASN A 106 -1.12 -31.68 -6.69
CA ASN A 106 -0.75 -33.11 -6.77
C ASN A 106 0.71 -33.37 -7.19
N GLN A 107 1.42 -32.39 -7.75
CA GLN A 107 2.77 -32.58 -8.32
C GLN A 107 3.92 -32.10 -7.43
N SER A 108 3.63 -31.58 -6.24
CA SER A 108 4.64 -30.98 -5.36
C SER A 108 5.46 -32.02 -4.60
N TRP A 109 4.87 -33.14 -4.21
CA TRP A 109 5.51 -34.16 -3.40
C TRP A 109 6.57 -34.96 -4.18
N ALA A 110 7.59 -35.40 -3.46
CA ALA A 110 8.54 -36.38 -3.96
C ALA A 110 7.86 -37.75 -4.12
N GLU A 111 8.53 -38.64 -4.85
CA GLU A 111 8.13 -40.05 -4.89
C GLU A 111 8.04 -40.61 -3.47
N ASP A 112 6.96 -41.33 -3.18
CA ASP A 112 6.61 -41.91 -1.88
C ASP A 112 6.21 -40.91 -0.76
N GLU A 113 6.07 -39.61 -1.06
CA GLU A 113 5.64 -38.60 -0.09
C GLU A 113 4.18 -38.12 -0.30
N PRO A 114 3.49 -37.66 0.75
CA PRO A 114 3.91 -37.64 2.15
C PRO A 114 3.75 -39.02 2.84
N ASN A 115 4.79 -39.52 3.48
CA ASN A 115 4.80 -40.86 4.09
C ASN A 115 4.40 -40.86 5.58
N ASN A 116 4.46 -39.71 6.24
CA ASN A 116 4.25 -39.54 7.68
C ASN A 116 4.98 -40.59 8.54
N ASN A 117 6.30 -40.72 8.39
CA ASN A 117 7.12 -41.67 9.14
C ASN A 117 6.92 -41.47 10.65
N TYR A 118 6.83 -42.60 11.36
CA TYR A 118 6.54 -42.63 12.81
C TYR A 118 5.26 -41.89 13.24
N SER A 119 4.38 -41.54 12.29
CA SER A 119 3.15 -40.78 12.49
C SER A 119 3.34 -39.40 13.16
N ASN A 120 4.47 -38.73 12.91
CA ASN A 120 4.78 -37.42 13.50
C ASN A 120 5.44 -36.41 12.54
N GLU A 121 5.25 -36.56 11.23
CA GLU A 121 5.77 -35.66 10.21
C GLU A 121 4.66 -34.72 9.71
N PHE A 122 4.67 -33.52 10.29
CA PHE A 122 3.59 -32.54 10.18
C PHE A 122 4.06 -31.19 9.62
N CYS A 123 5.35 -31.10 9.29
CA CYS A 123 5.98 -29.95 8.69
C CYS A 123 6.59 -30.36 7.36
N VAL A 124 6.75 -29.41 6.45
CA VAL A 124 7.17 -29.74 5.08
C VAL A 124 8.42 -28.99 4.70
N GLU A 125 9.37 -29.75 4.18
CA GLU A 125 10.58 -29.23 3.59
C GLU A 125 10.53 -29.27 2.06
N ILE A 126 11.35 -28.43 1.43
CA ILE A 126 11.60 -28.45 -0.01
C ILE A 126 13.03 -28.88 -0.31
N TYR A 127 13.18 -29.82 -1.24
CA TYR A 127 14.46 -30.31 -1.70
C TYR A 127 15.11 -29.33 -2.70
N VAL A 128 16.30 -28.83 -2.41
CA VAL A 128 17.07 -27.94 -3.31
C VAL A 128 18.46 -28.48 -3.65
N ASN A 129 18.72 -29.75 -3.36
CA ASN A 129 19.91 -30.44 -3.84
C ASN A 129 19.84 -30.66 -5.37
N LYS A 130 20.91 -31.18 -5.96
CA LYS A 130 20.99 -31.47 -7.41
C LYS A 130 20.46 -32.88 -7.77
N GLY A 131 19.73 -33.53 -6.87
CA GLY A 131 19.23 -34.90 -7.06
C GLY A 131 17.93 -34.97 -7.86
N LYS A 132 17.41 -36.20 -8.06
CA LYS A 132 16.16 -36.46 -8.79
C LYS A 132 14.93 -35.74 -8.21
N ASN A 133 14.95 -35.47 -6.90
CA ASN A 133 13.85 -34.84 -6.19
C ASN A 133 13.98 -33.31 -6.07
N ARG A 134 14.88 -32.67 -6.83
CA ARG A 134 15.01 -31.21 -6.80
C ARG A 134 13.66 -30.53 -7.05
N GLY A 135 13.28 -29.64 -6.13
CA GLY A 135 12.02 -28.91 -6.14
C GLY A 135 10.81 -29.69 -5.63
N LYS A 136 10.99 -30.93 -5.19
CA LYS A 136 9.94 -31.74 -4.57
C LYS A 136 9.87 -31.52 -3.06
N TRP A 137 8.72 -31.83 -2.49
CA TRP A 137 8.43 -31.67 -1.07
C TRP A 137 8.49 -33.01 -0.34
N ASN A 138 8.76 -32.93 0.95
CA ASN A 138 8.79 -34.04 1.89
C ASN A 138 8.16 -33.62 3.21
N ASP A 139 7.30 -34.45 3.81
CA ASP A 139 6.90 -34.24 5.19
C ASP A 139 7.99 -34.74 6.14
N GLU A 140 8.24 -33.98 7.19
CA GLU A 140 9.36 -34.21 8.08
C GLU A 140 8.98 -33.80 9.51
N LYS A 141 9.71 -34.35 10.48
CA LYS A 141 9.54 -34.04 11.89
C LYS A 141 9.85 -32.57 12.11
N CYS A 142 8.87 -31.82 12.62
CA CYS A 142 8.97 -30.38 12.81
C CYS A 142 10.19 -29.93 13.65
N SER A 143 10.71 -30.80 14.52
CA SER A 143 11.88 -30.53 15.36
C SER A 143 13.22 -30.63 14.61
N ASN A 144 13.25 -31.15 13.39
CA ASN A 144 14.50 -31.33 12.66
C ASN A 144 15.05 -29.98 12.17
N PRO A 145 16.37 -29.76 12.23
CA PRO A 145 16.95 -28.47 11.86
C PRO A 145 17.05 -28.31 10.34
N LYS A 146 16.30 -27.38 9.78
CA LYS A 146 16.36 -26.96 8.36
C LYS A 146 16.42 -25.44 8.23
N TYR A 147 16.79 -24.92 7.08
CA TYR A 147 16.81 -23.47 6.85
C TYR A 147 15.40 -22.93 6.64
N ALA A 148 15.11 -21.70 7.05
CA ALA A 148 13.80 -21.09 6.84
C ALA A 148 13.70 -20.48 5.44
N VAL A 149 12.55 -20.60 4.78
CA VAL A 149 12.17 -19.79 3.63
C VAL A 149 11.04 -18.84 4.00
N CYS A 150 11.29 -17.55 3.82
CA CYS A 150 10.36 -16.48 4.14
C CYS A 150 9.90 -15.77 2.87
N TYR A 151 8.71 -15.20 2.91
CA TYR A 151 8.32 -14.17 1.94
C TYR A 151 8.19 -12.82 2.65
N LYS A 152 8.41 -11.76 1.88
CA LYS A 152 8.08 -10.39 2.26
C LYS A 152 7.06 -9.85 1.27
N SER A 153 5.86 -9.62 1.77
CA SER A 153 4.75 -9.05 1.02
C SER A 153 4.97 -7.57 0.72
N GLN A 154 4.54 -7.13 -0.45
CA GLN A 154 4.45 -5.72 -0.83
C GLN A 154 3.01 -5.20 -0.73
N CYS A 155 2.03 -6.09 -0.54
CA CYS A 155 0.67 -5.71 -0.20
C CYS A 155 0.63 -5.04 1.17
N THR A 156 0.01 -3.87 1.19
CA THR A 156 -0.31 -3.11 2.41
C THR A 156 -1.82 -2.88 2.45
N GLU A 157 -2.35 -2.43 3.59
CA GLU A 157 -3.76 -2.03 3.71
C GLU A 157 -4.20 -1.01 2.67
N SER A 158 -3.25 -0.20 2.16
CA SER A 158 -3.53 0.83 1.16
C SER A 158 -3.43 0.34 -0.28
N SER A 159 -2.92 -0.87 -0.53
CA SER A 159 -2.64 -1.35 -1.89
C SER A 159 -3.91 -1.38 -2.76
N CYS A 160 -5.01 -1.88 -2.20
CA CYS A 160 -6.33 -1.89 -2.84
C CYS A 160 -7.30 -1.04 -2.02
N VAL A 161 -8.04 -0.12 -2.66
CA VAL A 161 -8.96 0.79 -1.97
C VAL A 161 -10.20 0.04 -1.48
N ARG A 162 -10.77 -0.83 -2.34
CA ARG A 162 -12.00 -1.60 -2.10
C ARG A 162 -11.86 -3.01 -2.68
N GLY A 163 -10.92 -3.76 -2.13
CA GLY A 163 -10.60 -5.11 -2.61
C GLY A 163 -9.47 -5.74 -1.82
N THR A 164 -9.16 -6.98 -2.18
CA THR A 164 -8.07 -7.74 -1.58
C THR A 164 -6.85 -7.69 -2.47
N CYS A 165 -5.71 -7.37 -1.89
CA CYS A 165 -4.42 -7.38 -2.59
C CYS A 165 -3.91 -8.83 -2.70
N HIS A 166 -3.54 -9.23 -3.90
CA HIS A 166 -3.07 -10.58 -4.21
C HIS A 166 -1.73 -10.49 -4.93
N GLU A 167 -0.72 -11.20 -4.42
CA GLU A 167 0.63 -11.20 -5.00
C GLU A 167 0.94 -12.53 -5.65
N THR A 168 1.65 -12.45 -6.78
CA THR A 168 2.30 -13.58 -7.42
C THR A 168 3.75 -13.20 -7.72
N ILE A 169 4.49 -14.08 -8.40
CA ILE A 169 5.85 -13.76 -8.86
C ILE A 169 5.80 -12.52 -9.76
N GLU A 170 6.53 -11.47 -9.38
CA GLU A 170 6.69 -10.24 -10.16
C GLU A 170 5.38 -9.50 -10.50
N ASN A 171 4.30 -9.76 -9.77
CA ASN A 171 3.01 -9.12 -10.03
C ASN A 171 2.20 -8.97 -8.73
N THR A 172 1.44 -7.89 -8.66
CA THR A 172 0.48 -7.61 -7.59
C THR A 172 -0.81 -7.14 -8.24
N THR A 173 -1.92 -7.80 -7.91
CA THR A 173 -3.25 -7.48 -8.45
C THR A 173 -4.24 -7.22 -7.33
N CYS A 174 -5.23 -6.38 -7.59
CA CYS A 174 -6.35 -6.17 -6.68
C CYS A 174 -7.58 -6.93 -7.15
N LEU A 175 -8.08 -7.83 -6.30
CA LEU A 175 -9.38 -8.47 -6.47
C LEU A 175 -10.44 -7.54 -5.88
N CYS A 176 -11.16 -6.83 -6.75
CA CYS A 176 -12.11 -5.83 -6.33
C CYS A 176 -13.37 -6.43 -5.71
N GLU A 177 -13.87 -5.76 -4.67
CA GLU A 177 -15.22 -5.99 -4.16
C GLU A 177 -16.24 -5.80 -5.30
N PRO A 178 -17.37 -6.54 -5.27
CA PRO A 178 -18.45 -6.35 -6.24
C PRO A 178 -18.81 -4.87 -6.40
N GLY A 179 -18.80 -4.39 -7.64
CA GLY A 179 -19.09 -2.98 -7.95
C GLY A 179 -17.93 -2.01 -7.96
N PHE A 180 -16.70 -2.49 -7.76
CA PHE A 180 -15.49 -1.69 -7.94
C PHE A 180 -14.64 -2.26 -9.08
N LYS A 181 -13.87 -1.39 -9.73
CA LYS A 181 -12.97 -1.69 -10.85
C LYS A 181 -11.73 -0.78 -10.83
N GLY A 182 -10.80 -1.08 -11.74
CA GLY A 182 -9.49 -0.43 -11.84
C GLY A 182 -8.41 -1.17 -11.05
N ASP A 183 -7.15 -0.89 -11.36
CA ASP A 183 -6.00 -1.66 -10.84
C ASP A 183 -5.87 -1.67 -9.31
N ARG A 184 -6.47 -0.67 -8.64
CA ARG A 184 -6.52 -0.55 -7.17
C ARG A 184 -7.95 -0.57 -6.63
N CYS A 185 -8.93 -0.98 -7.43
CA CYS A 185 -10.35 -0.96 -7.07
C CYS A 185 -10.87 0.42 -6.65
N GLN A 186 -10.32 1.46 -7.28
CA GLN A 186 -10.56 2.85 -6.94
C GLN A 186 -11.83 3.44 -7.59
N THR A 187 -12.38 2.76 -8.61
CA THR A 187 -13.49 3.28 -9.42
C THR A 187 -14.73 2.42 -9.25
N GLY A 188 -15.92 3.01 -9.12
CA GLY A 188 -17.18 2.27 -9.16
C GLY A 188 -17.44 1.66 -10.56
N SER A 189 -17.98 0.44 -10.61
CA SER A 189 -18.40 -0.21 -11.86
C SER A 189 -19.90 -0.05 -12.08
N SER A 190 -20.33 -0.13 -13.35
CA SER A 190 -21.75 -0.10 -13.73
C SER A 190 -22.55 -1.32 -13.25
N ALA A 191 -21.90 -2.31 -12.63
CA ALA A 191 -22.55 -3.49 -12.09
C ALA A 191 -23.40 -3.17 -10.84
N ILE A 192 -23.10 -2.08 -10.11
CA ILE A 192 -23.99 -1.60 -9.06
C ILE A 192 -24.87 -0.47 -9.61
N THR A 193 -26.17 -0.72 -9.62
CA THR A 193 -27.19 0.24 -10.03
C THR A 193 -27.95 0.72 -8.81
N CYS A 194 -28.35 2.00 -8.82
CA CYS A 194 -29.33 2.52 -7.87
C CYS A 194 -30.70 2.30 -8.49
N GLY A 195 -31.55 1.49 -7.85
CA GLY A 195 -32.94 1.33 -8.25
C GLY A 195 -33.72 2.64 -8.13
N ALA A 196 -34.86 2.73 -8.81
CA ALA A 196 -35.74 3.91 -8.78
C ALA A 196 -36.21 4.29 -7.36
N THR A 197 -36.14 3.35 -6.41
CA THR A 197 -36.46 3.54 -4.99
C THR A 197 -35.32 4.13 -4.16
N GLY A 198 -34.14 4.37 -4.76
CA GLY A 198 -32.95 4.84 -4.04
C GLY A 198 -32.14 3.72 -3.36
N VAL A 199 -32.52 2.45 -3.56
CA VAL A 199 -31.84 1.27 -3.02
C VAL A 199 -30.80 0.79 -4.02
N TRP A 200 -29.57 0.58 -3.55
CA TRP A 200 -28.46 0.07 -4.37
C TRP A 200 -28.53 -1.45 -4.49
N SER A 201 -28.19 -1.99 -5.66
CA SER A 201 -28.09 -3.43 -5.90
C SER A 201 -26.92 -4.11 -5.17
N GLY A 202 -26.09 -3.32 -4.47
CA GLY A 202 -24.94 -3.76 -3.68
C GLY A 202 -24.48 -2.67 -2.69
N PRO A 203 -23.33 -2.82 -2.03
CA PRO A 203 -22.79 -1.81 -1.12
C PRO A 203 -22.66 -0.45 -1.82
N ARG A 204 -23.17 0.61 -1.19
CA ARG A 204 -23.19 1.95 -1.79
C ARG A 204 -21.76 2.39 -2.16
N PRO A 205 -21.46 2.67 -3.43
CA PRO A 205 -20.15 3.16 -3.83
C PRO A 205 -19.94 4.56 -3.25
N THR A 206 -18.78 4.80 -2.65
CA THR A 206 -18.37 6.13 -2.19
C THR A 206 -17.61 6.82 -3.31
N CYS A 207 -18.14 7.92 -3.85
CA CYS A 207 -17.37 8.77 -4.76
C CYS A 207 -16.28 9.50 -3.96
N THR A 208 -15.00 9.21 -4.26
CA THR A 208 -13.85 9.89 -3.62
C THR A 208 -13.68 11.34 -4.11
N ILE A 209 -14.51 11.83 -5.02
CA ILE A 209 -14.47 13.21 -5.49
C ILE A 209 -15.16 14.14 -4.47
N TYR A 210 -14.74 14.17 -3.20
CA TYR A 210 -15.16 15.23 -2.26
C TYR A 210 -14.19 15.46 -1.08
N LYS A 211 -12.90 15.06 -1.18
CA LYS A 211 -11.87 15.59 -0.24
C LYS A 211 -11.09 16.78 -0.79
N GLN A 212 -11.02 16.96 -2.11
CA GLN A 212 -10.39 18.16 -2.71
C GLN A 212 -11.39 19.31 -2.92
N ALA A 213 -12.67 19.03 -3.16
CA ALA A 213 -13.69 20.07 -3.32
C ALA A 213 -14.01 20.82 -2.00
N LEU A 214 -13.89 20.17 -0.83
CA LEU A 214 -14.10 20.83 0.46
C LEU A 214 -12.93 21.74 0.89
N MET A 215 -11.71 21.48 0.42
CA MET A 215 -10.56 22.37 0.64
C MET A 215 -10.51 23.53 -0.37
N ALA A 216 -11.18 23.41 -1.51
CA ALA A 216 -11.32 24.51 -2.47
C ALA A 216 -12.43 25.50 -2.07
N VAL A 217 -13.45 25.07 -1.31
CA VAL A 217 -14.49 25.98 -0.79
C VAL A 217 -14.05 26.71 0.50
N SER A 218 -13.06 26.17 1.24
CA SER A 218 -12.43 26.91 2.35
C SER A 218 -11.30 27.86 1.91
N GLY A 219 -10.80 27.71 0.66
CA GLY A 219 -9.77 28.57 0.08
C GLY A 219 -10.26 29.92 -0.47
N CYS A 220 -11.57 30.16 -0.53
CA CYS A 220 -12.14 31.48 -0.86
C CYS A 220 -12.71 32.24 0.36
N GLY A 221 -12.69 31.62 1.55
CA GLY A 221 -13.31 32.18 2.76
C GLY A 221 -12.35 32.71 3.83
N ALA A 222 -11.03 32.56 3.65
CA ALA A 222 -10.07 32.86 4.71
C ALA A 222 -8.77 33.50 4.20
N VAL A 223 -8.87 34.53 3.36
CA VAL A 223 -7.83 35.56 3.30
C VAL A 223 -8.49 36.94 3.43
N SER A 224 -8.40 37.45 4.65
CA SER A 224 -8.32 38.87 5.00
C SER A 224 -9.56 39.62 5.52
N ALA A 225 -10.15 39.09 6.59
CA ALA A 225 -10.72 39.96 7.64
C ALA A 225 -9.65 40.86 8.34
N PHE A 226 -8.38 40.76 7.94
CA PHE A 226 -7.29 41.65 8.34
C PHE A 226 -6.92 42.72 7.29
N CYS A 227 -7.56 42.80 6.11
CA CYS A 227 -7.22 43.82 5.11
C CYS A 227 -8.02 45.13 5.22
N CYS A 228 -9.13 45.16 5.97
CA CYS A 228 -9.93 46.39 6.11
C CYS A 228 -9.41 47.37 7.19
N ILE A 229 -8.46 46.99 8.04
CA ILE A 229 -7.89 47.90 9.06
C ILE A 229 -6.55 48.51 8.59
N CYS A 230 -5.83 47.87 7.67
CA CYS A 230 -4.53 48.36 7.19
C CYS A 230 -4.61 49.44 6.10
N LEU A 231 -5.73 49.58 5.39
CA LEU A 231 -5.88 50.61 4.34
C LEU A 231 -6.31 51.99 4.89
N CYS A 232 -6.85 52.08 6.10
CA CYS A 232 -7.11 53.37 6.77
C CYS A 232 -5.84 54.00 7.36
N TRP A 233 -4.85 53.19 7.76
CA TRP A 233 -3.58 53.69 8.32
C TRP A 233 -2.59 54.21 7.26
N MET A 234 -2.65 53.71 6.02
CA MET A 234 -1.74 54.16 4.96
C MET A 234 -2.16 55.49 4.29
N LYS A 235 -3.43 55.88 4.35
CA LYS A 235 -3.87 57.21 3.88
C LYS A 235 -3.61 58.34 4.88
N HIS A 236 -3.48 58.03 6.18
CA HIS A 236 -3.18 59.06 7.20
C HIS A 236 -1.68 59.36 7.35
N ARG A 237 -0.80 58.49 6.85
CA ARG A 237 0.67 58.66 6.93
C ARG A 237 1.30 59.38 5.74
N LYS A 238 0.57 59.58 4.63
CA LYS A 238 1.05 60.36 3.46
C LYS A 238 0.69 61.84 3.46
N ARG A 239 -0.10 62.33 4.42
CA ARG A 239 -0.35 63.79 4.62
C ARG A 239 0.60 64.48 5.61
N LYS A 240 1.53 63.76 6.25
CA LYS A 240 2.50 64.32 7.22
C LYS A 240 3.96 64.36 6.74
N LYS A 241 4.22 64.31 5.43
CA LYS A 241 5.57 64.45 4.85
C LYS A 241 5.75 65.66 3.91
N LEU A 242 4.95 66.70 4.09
CA LEU A 242 5.13 67.99 3.42
C LEU A 242 4.80 69.16 4.36
N THR A 243 5.41 69.20 5.55
CA THR A 243 5.59 70.44 6.36
C THR A 243 6.30 70.12 7.67
N GLN A 244 7.61 70.35 7.70
CA GLN A 244 8.48 70.57 8.88
C GLN A 244 9.92 70.57 8.31
N VAL A 245 10.80 71.56 8.47
CA VAL A 245 10.91 72.75 9.30
C VAL A 245 11.98 73.64 8.61
N ARG A 246 11.83 74.97 8.63
CA ARG A 246 12.98 75.85 8.93
C ARG A 246 12.57 76.76 10.10
N GLN A 247 13.50 76.88 11.04
CA GLN A 247 13.38 77.27 12.44
C GLN A 247 12.94 78.73 12.65
N PRO A 248 12.50 79.09 13.87
CA PRO A 248 12.81 80.37 14.46
C PRO A 248 13.92 80.22 15.52
N GLU A 249 15.01 80.96 15.35
CA GLU A 249 15.88 81.35 16.47
C GLU A 249 15.36 82.67 17.02
N GLU A 250 15.23 82.75 18.34
CA GLU A 250 14.87 83.94 19.10
C GLU A 250 16.10 84.39 19.88
N VAL A 251 16.69 85.55 19.57
CA VAL A 251 17.59 86.27 20.49
C VAL A 251 17.49 87.81 20.27
N THR A 252 16.85 88.46 21.24
CA THR A 252 17.08 89.82 21.83
C THR A 252 16.90 91.13 21.03
N SER A 253 15.96 91.94 21.55
CA SER A 253 15.86 93.43 21.61
C SER A 253 17.15 94.08 22.22
N PRO A 254 17.50 95.40 22.10
CA PRO A 254 16.59 96.57 22.06
C PRO A 254 16.98 97.82 21.20
N PHE A 255 15.98 98.71 21.06
CA PHE A 255 16.02 100.20 20.94
C PHE A 255 17.00 100.87 19.97
N SER A 256 16.49 101.67 19.02
CA SER A 256 16.31 103.14 19.15
C SER A 256 16.05 103.82 17.80
N GLU A 257 15.17 104.83 17.81
CA GLU A 257 15.02 105.90 16.81
C GLU A 257 16.36 106.54 16.40
N VAL A 258 16.43 107.12 15.20
CA VAL A 258 16.57 108.57 14.95
C VAL A 258 16.30 108.88 13.47
N GLN A 259 15.67 110.03 13.27
CA GLN A 259 15.13 110.62 12.05
C GLN A 259 16.16 110.96 10.96
N GLY A 260 15.63 111.06 9.73
CA GLY A 260 16.17 111.76 8.57
C GLY A 260 15.11 111.84 7.50
#